data_AF-A0A7D5RSL4-F1
#
_entry.id   AF-A0A7D5RSL4-F1
#
_cell.length_a   1.000
_cell.length_b   1.000
_cell.length_c   1.000
_cell.angle_alpha   90.00
_cell.angle_beta   90.00
_cell.angle_gamma   90.00
#
_symmetry.space_group_name_H-M   'P 1'
#
loop_
_entity.id
_entity.type
_entity.pdbx_description
1 polymer ?
#
loop_
_entity_poly.entity_id
_entity_poly.type
_entity_poly.pdbx_seq_one_letter_code
_entity_poly.pdbx_strand_id
1 'polypeptide(L)'
;MEKNLAKFESEQNKHGIASAEYVVVQGYNGDMLQVMRENKNVAFYLPKEGAMISVDYAVIAQHAPNVKLAHAFINFLLDAHVAAENIQFTQFSSPNQAAFSLLPKEMQENPALFPPLSVVEKSDMIRFLGKEGELYNRAWDKVKRG
;
A
#
# COMPACT_ATOMS: atom_id res chain seq x y z
N MET A 1 -16.23 -21.81 5.56
CA MET A 1 -15.69 -20.50 6.00
C MET A 1 -15.32 -20.62 7.46
N GLU A 2 -14.06 -20.31 7.80
CA GLU A 2 -13.67 -20.23 9.21
C GLU A 2 -14.53 -19.21 9.96
N LYS A 3 -14.74 -19.45 11.26
CA LYS A 3 -15.70 -18.71 12.09
C LYS A 3 -15.48 -17.18 12.12
N ASN A 4 -14.29 -16.71 11.75
CA ASN A 4 -13.86 -15.32 11.91
C ASN A 4 -13.58 -14.59 10.58
N LEU A 5 -13.87 -15.20 9.42
CA LEU A 5 -13.60 -14.61 8.11
C LEU A 5 -14.91 -14.29 7.39
N ALA A 6 -15.18 -13.00 7.17
CA ALA A 6 -16.37 -12.54 6.47
C ALA A 6 -16.21 -12.62 4.94
N LYS A 7 -15.09 -12.13 4.41
CA LYS A 7 -14.84 -12.04 2.96
C LYS A 7 -13.35 -11.89 2.66
N PHE A 8 -12.91 -12.37 1.49
CA PHE A 8 -11.61 -12.03 0.91
C PHE A 8 -11.85 -11.03 -0.24
N GLU A 9 -11.36 -9.81 -0.11
CA GLU A 9 -11.54 -8.71 -1.06
C GLU A 9 -10.45 -7.66 -0.87
N SER A 10 -9.95 -7.06 -1.96
CA SER A 10 -8.87 -6.07 -1.92
C SER A 10 -9.35 -4.63 -2.15
N GLU A 11 -10.49 -4.44 -2.84
CA GLU A 11 -10.96 -3.09 -3.19
C GLU A 11 -12.07 -2.57 -2.28
N GLN A 12 -13.06 -3.40 -1.97
CA GLN A 12 -14.23 -2.99 -1.17
C GLN A 12 -13.97 -3.00 0.34
N ASN A 13 -12.79 -3.43 0.80
CA ASN A 13 -12.44 -3.42 2.22
C ASN A 13 -12.57 -2.02 2.85
N LYS A 14 -12.27 -0.96 2.07
CA LYS A 14 -12.45 0.46 2.41
C LYS A 14 -13.91 0.77 2.75
N HIS A 15 -14.85 0.35 1.91
CA HIS A 15 -16.27 0.57 2.14
C HIS A 15 -16.77 -0.21 3.35
N GLY A 16 -16.36 -1.47 3.50
CA GLY A 16 -16.83 -2.32 4.59
C GLY A 16 -16.38 -1.85 5.97
N ILE A 17 -15.14 -1.36 6.11
CA ILE A 17 -14.67 -0.77 7.38
C ILE A 17 -15.30 0.60 7.62
N ALA A 18 -15.49 1.41 6.57
CA ALA A 18 -16.08 2.74 6.69
C ALA A 18 -17.58 2.71 7.06
N SER A 19 -18.33 1.72 6.56
CA SER A 19 -19.75 1.51 6.85
C SER A 19 -20.02 0.75 8.15
N ALA A 20 -18.96 0.26 8.81
CA ALA A 20 -19.02 -0.68 9.93
C ALA A 20 -19.66 -2.04 9.60
N GLU A 21 -19.70 -2.44 8.32
CA GLU A 21 -20.00 -3.83 7.92
C GLU A 21 -18.93 -4.78 8.44
N TYR A 22 -17.66 -4.35 8.43
CA TYR A 22 -16.53 -5.08 9.03
C TYR A 22 -15.96 -4.30 10.19
N VAL A 23 -15.64 -5.00 11.28
CA VAL A 23 -14.99 -4.40 12.47
C VAL A 23 -13.47 -4.35 12.35
N VAL A 24 -12.88 -5.22 11.53
CA VAL A 24 -11.44 -5.31 11.26
C VAL A 24 -11.26 -5.71 9.80
N VAL A 25 -10.31 -5.07 9.13
CA VAL A 25 -9.87 -5.43 7.78
C VAL A 25 -8.35 -5.45 7.72
N GLN A 26 -7.79 -6.34 6.90
CA GLN A 26 -6.41 -6.19 6.43
C GLN A 26 -6.46 -5.30 5.19
N GLY A 27 -5.76 -4.17 5.22
CA GLY A 27 -5.76 -3.20 4.13
C GLY A 27 -4.40 -2.53 3.98
N TYR A 28 -4.15 -1.96 2.80
CA TYR A 28 -2.98 -1.14 2.57
C TYR A 28 -3.06 0.16 3.37
N ASN A 29 -1.92 0.60 3.88
CA ASN A 29 -1.83 1.78 4.74
C ASN A 29 -2.40 3.04 4.08
N GLY A 30 -2.06 3.30 2.81
CA GLY A 30 -2.54 4.48 2.11
C GLY A 30 -4.06 4.52 2.02
N ASP A 31 -4.68 3.40 1.64
CA ASP A 31 -6.14 3.25 1.59
C ASP A 31 -6.82 3.52 2.94
N MET A 32 -6.29 2.93 4.01
CA MET A 32 -6.85 3.11 5.36
C MET A 32 -6.67 4.55 5.85
N LEU A 33 -5.55 5.20 5.51
CA LEU A 33 -5.36 6.63 5.78
C LEU A 33 -6.39 7.48 5.05
N GLN A 34 -6.77 7.14 3.81
CA GLN A 34 -7.85 7.86 3.12
C GLN A 34 -9.19 7.69 3.83
N VAL A 35 -9.52 6.47 4.26
CA VAL A 35 -10.74 6.21 5.05
C VAL A 35 -10.73 7.01 6.35
N MET A 36 -9.60 7.08 7.06
CA MET A 36 -9.46 7.83 8.31
C MET A 36 -9.63 9.35 8.12
N ARG A 37 -9.30 9.90 6.94
CA ARG A 37 -9.55 11.32 6.63
C ARG A 37 -11.05 11.64 6.62
N GLU A 38 -11.89 10.69 6.22
CA GLU A 38 -13.34 10.86 6.08
C GLU A 38 -14.11 10.34 7.30
N ASN A 39 -13.57 9.35 8.02
CA ASN A 39 -14.23 8.70 9.15
C ASN A 39 -13.30 8.56 10.36
N LYS A 40 -13.51 9.43 11.37
CA LYS A 40 -12.74 9.47 12.62
C LYS A 40 -12.94 8.26 13.54
N ASN A 41 -13.90 7.39 13.25
CA ASN A 41 -14.14 6.16 14.03
C ASN A 41 -13.27 4.99 13.56
N VAL A 42 -12.53 5.16 12.45
CA VAL A 42 -11.60 4.15 11.92
C VAL A 42 -10.18 4.49 12.39
N ALA A 43 -9.41 3.46 12.71
CA ALA A 43 -8.00 3.58 13.07
C ALA A 43 -7.18 2.51 12.34
N PHE A 44 -5.93 2.85 12.03
CA PHE A 44 -4.96 1.95 11.41
C PHE A 44 -3.86 1.59 12.40
N TYR A 45 -3.45 0.32 12.41
CA TYR A 45 -2.42 -0.18 13.31
C TYR A 45 -1.41 -1.01 12.54
N LEU A 46 -0.12 -0.75 12.80
CA LEU A 46 0.97 -1.60 12.35
C LEU A 46 1.20 -2.73 13.38
N PRO A 47 1.18 -4.00 12.98
CA PRO A 47 1.47 -5.10 13.90
C PRO A 47 2.89 -5.03 14.46
N LYS A 48 3.07 -5.36 15.74
CA LYS A 48 4.38 -5.33 16.44
C LYS A 48 5.34 -6.41 15.96
N GLU A 49 4.79 -7.45 15.33
CA GLU A 49 5.46 -8.56 14.68
C GLU A 49 6.09 -8.15 13.34
N GLY A 50 5.73 -6.99 12.80
CA GLY A 50 6.07 -6.58 11.43
C GLY A 50 4.87 -6.66 10.49
N ALA A 51 5.04 -6.14 9.29
CA ALA A 51 4.03 -6.12 8.25
C ALA A 51 4.60 -6.58 6.91
N MET A 52 3.73 -6.70 5.91
CA MET A 52 4.15 -6.87 4.53
C MET A 52 4.56 -5.51 3.95
N ILE A 53 5.72 -5.46 3.29
CA ILE A 53 6.17 -4.29 2.52
C ILE A 53 6.05 -4.59 1.03
N SER A 54 5.31 -3.76 0.30
CA SER A 54 5.24 -3.77 -1.17
C SER A 54 5.82 -2.47 -1.73
N VAL A 55 6.32 -2.54 -2.97
CA VAL A 55 6.78 -1.37 -3.72
C VAL A 55 6.25 -1.49 -5.14
N ASP A 56 5.53 -0.46 -5.59
CA ASP A 56 5.04 -0.38 -6.96
C ASP A 56 6.00 0.44 -7.82
N TYR A 57 6.24 -0.04 -9.04
CA TYR A 57 7.18 0.56 -9.97
C TYR A 57 6.47 0.97 -11.26
N ALA A 58 6.76 2.18 -11.74
CA ALA A 58 6.47 2.54 -13.11
C ALA A 58 7.45 1.79 -14.04
N VAL A 59 6.93 1.05 -15.01
CA VAL A 59 7.74 0.27 -15.97
C VAL A 59 7.34 0.62 -17.40
N ILE A 60 8.32 0.60 -18.32
CA ILE A 60 8.07 0.75 -19.75
C ILE A 60 8.04 -0.64 -20.37
N ALA A 61 6.87 -1.04 -20.88
CA ALA A 61 6.73 -2.34 -21.56
C ALA A 61 7.66 -2.42 -22.79
N GLN A 62 8.20 -3.61 -23.07
CA GLN A 62 9.13 -3.84 -24.17
C GLN A 62 8.57 -3.38 -25.54
N HIS A 63 7.26 -3.46 -25.72
CA HIS A 63 6.56 -3.09 -26.95
C HIS A 63 5.76 -1.79 -26.81
N ALA A 64 6.12 -0.91 -25.87
CA ALA A 64 5.44 0.36 -25.68
C ALA A 64 5.51 1.21 -26.97
N PRO A 65 4.38 1.65 -27.52
CA PRO A 65 4.36 2.36 -28.80
C PRO A 65 4.97 3.77 -28.74
N ASN A 66 5.15 4.32 -27.52
CA ASN A 66 5.72 5.65 -27.32
C ASN A 66 6.64 5.70 -26.09
N VAL A 67 7.83 5.12 -26.22
CA VAL A 67 8.86 5.06 -25.15
C VAL A 67 9.29 6.45 -24.68
N LYS A 68 9.40 7.43 -25.59
CA LYS A 68 9.79 8.80 -25.25
C LYS A 68 8.77 9.47 -24.31
N LEU A 69 7.48 9.32 -24.60
CA LEU A 69 6.43 9.87 -23.75
C LEU A 69 6.38 9.15 -22.39
N ALA A 70 6.60 7.83 -22.37
CA ALA A 70 6.67 7.08 -21.12
C ALA A 70 7.81 7.58 -20.21
N HIS A 71 9.00 7.83 -20.77
CA HIS A 71 10.10 8.46 -20.02
C HIS A 71 9.74 9.86 -19.53
N ALA A 72 9.09 10.69 -20.35
CA ALA A 72 8.68 12.03 -19.92
C ALA A 72 7.68 11.97 -18.75
N PHE A 73 6.75 11.01 -18.77
CA PHE A 73 5.80 10.81 -17.68
C PHE A 73 6.47 10.29 -16.39
N ILE A 74 7.40 9.34 -16.51
CA ILE A 74 8.17 8.87 -15.35
C ILE A 74 8.99 10.02 -14.75
N ASN A 75 9.64 10.85 -15.59
CA ASN A 75 10.36 12.03 -15.12
C ASN A 75 9.44 13.03 -14.41
N PHE A 76 8.22 13.23 -14.93
CA PHE A 76 7.21 14.06 -14.27
C PHE A 76 6.84 13.51 -12.89
N LEU A 77 6.58 12.20 -12.74
CA LEU A 77 6.29 11.57 -11.45
C LEU A 77 7.47 11.64 -10.46
N LEU A 78 8.71 11.72 -10.96
CA LEU A 78 9.93 11.82 -10.15
C LEU A 78 10.25 13.27 -9.73
N ASP A 79 9.58 14.28 -10.27
CA ASP A 79 9.72 15.65 -9.78
C ASP A 79 9.27 15.74 -8.30
N ALA A 80 10.01 16.50 -7.49
CA ALA A 80 9.77 16.54 -6.05
C ALA A 80 8.40 17.12 -5.67
N HIS A 81 7.94 18.17 -6.37
CA HIS A 81 6.65 18.78 -6.09
C HIS A 81 5.51 17.86 -6.53
N VAL A 82 5.64 17.24 -7.70
CA VAL A 82 4.66 16.27 -8.21
C VAL A 82 4.57 15.05 -7.29
N ALA A 83 5.70 14.49 -6.87
CA ALA A 83 5.72 13.37 -5.95
C ALA A 83 5.11 13.74 -4.58
N ALA A 84 5.38 14.95 -4.06
CA ALA A 84 4.81 15.41 -2.80
C ALA A 84 3.28 15.63 -2.89
N GLU A 85 2.79 16.16 -4.00
CA GLU A 85 1.35 16.26 -4.28
C GLU A 85 0.72 14.85 -4.35
N ASN A 86 1.38 13.93 -5.05
CA ASN A 86 0.88 12.56 -5.19
C ASN A 86 0.84 11.81 -3.84
N ILE A 87 1.86 11.97 -2.97
CA ILE A 87 1.85 11.40 -1.61
C ILE A 87 0.68 11.96 -0.80
N GLN A 88 0.45 13.29 -0.84
CA GLN A 88 -0.67 13.92 -0.11
C GLN A 88 -2.03 13.43 -0.60
N PHE A 89 -2.18 13.24 -1.91
CA PHE A 89 -3.40 12.74 -2.50
C PHE A 89 -3.66 11.27 -2.14
N THR A 90 -2.71 10.40 -2.49
CA THR A 90 -2.84 8.94 -2.42
C THR A 90 -2.61 8.35 -1.03
N GLN A 91 -1.92 9.08 -0.15
CA GLN A 91 -1.45 8.60 1.15
C GLN A 91 -0.49 7.39 1.06
N PHE A 92 0.18 7.20 -0.07
CA PHE A 92 1.27 6.24 -0.21
C PHE A 92 2.62 6.97 -0.24
N SER A 93 3.60 6.43 0.49
CA SER A 93 4.95 7.00 0.57
C SER A 93 5.71 6.83 -0.75
N SER A 94 6.62 7.76 -1.04
CA SER A 94 7.53 7.70 -2.19
C SER A 94 8.99 7.57 -1.72
N PRO A 95 9.88 6.88 -2.46
CA PRO A 95 11.31 6.88 -2.20
C PRO A 95 12.00 8.22 -2.52
N ASN A 96 11.27 9.21 -3.06
CA ASN A 96 11.80 10.53 -3.37
C ASN A 96 12.02 11.36 -2.09
N GLN A 97 13.27 11.44 -1.63
CA GLN A 97 13.65 12.18 -0.42
C GLN A 97 13.40 13.70 -0.52
N ALA A 98 13.51 14.28 -1.72
CA ALA A 98 13.21 15.69 -1.92
C ALA A 98 11.70 15.96 -1.71
N ALA A 99 10.83 15.05 -2.16
CA ALA A 99 9.40 15.13 -1.94
C ALA A 99 9.03 15.04 -0.45
N PHE A 100 9.71 14.17 0.33
CA PHE A 100 9.48 14.07 1.78
C PHE A 100 9.62 15.42 2.49
N SER A 101 10.64 16.20 2.13
CA SER A 101 10.91 17.51 2.73
C SER A 101 9.83 18.56 2.42
N LEU A 102 9.02 18.34 1.39
CA LEU A 102 7.92 19.21 0.98
C LEU A 102 6.59 18.86 1.65
N LEU A 103 6.51 17.71 2.34
CA LEU A 103 5.28 17.26 2.99
C LEU A 103 4.96 18.09 4.26
N PRO A 104 3.68 18.24 4.63
CA PRO A 104 3.31 18.75 5.95
C PRO A 104 3.94 17.91 7.08
N LYS A 105 4.33 18.57 8.18
CA LYS A 105 4.97 17.92 9.33
C LYS A 105 4.15 16.74 9.89
N GLU A 106 2.83 16.90 9.95
CA GLU A 106 1.91 15.83 10.38
C GLU A 106 2.03 14.56 9.53
N MET A 107 2.26 14.69 8.22
CA MET A 107 2.47 13.52 7.35
C MET A 107 3.86 12.95 7.50
N GLN A 108 4.89 13.79 7.66
CA GLN A 108 6.27 13.34 7.90
C GLN A 108 6.38 12.51 9.19
N GLU A 109 5.60 12.87 10.21
CA GLU A 109 5.59 12.22 11.52
C GLU A 109 4.55 11.08 11.62
N ASN A 110 3.78 10.81 10.55
CA ASN A 110 2.75 9.77 10.57
C ASN A 110 3.38 8.37 10.42
N PRO A 111 3.34 7.52 11.46
CA PRO A 111 3.96 6.19 11.43
C PRO A 111 3.27 5.21 10.47
N ALA A 112 2.02 5.46 10.07
CA ALA A 112 1.35 4.65 9.05
C ALA A 112 1.87 4.95 7.63
N LEU A 113 2.41 6.15 7.41
CA LEU A 113 3.01 6.56 6.13
C LEU A 113 4.52 6.30 6.12
N PHE A 114 5.19 6.62 7.23
CA PHE A 114 6.63 6.40 7.43
C PHE A 114 6.85 5.58 8.71
N PRO A 115 6.77 4.24 8.63
CA PRO A 115 6.90 3.37 9.79
C PRO A 115 8.24 3.52 10.52
N PRO A 116 8.26 3.39 11.86
CA PRO A 116 9.50 3.38 12.61
C PRO A 116 10.38 2.20 12.20
N LEU A 117 11.70 2.39 12.21
CA LEU A 117 12.66 1.38 11.77
C LEU A 117 12.49 0.04 12.49
N SER A 118 12.13 0.04 13.77
CA SER A 118 11.88 -1.17 14.56
C SER A 118 10.72 -2.04 14.05
N VAL A 119 9.77 -1.45 13.31
CA VAL A 119 8.69 -2.19 12.63
C VAL A 119 9.18 -2.66 11.26
N VAL A 120 9.91 -1.80 10.54
CA VAL A 120 10.48 -2.12 9.22
C VAL A 120 11.43 -3.32 9.30
N GLU A 121 12.29 -3.38 10.31
CA GLU A 121 13.25 -4.48 10.51
C GLU A 121 12.60 -5.85 10.77
N LYS A 122 11.35 -5.86 11.23
CA LYS A 122 10.57 -7.09 11.44
C LYS A 122 9.63 -7.40 10.27
N SER A 123 9.54 -6.48 9.31
CA SER A 123 8.63 -6.59 8.18
C SER A 123 9.26 -7.36 7.03
N ASP A 124 8.43 -8.04 6.25
CA ASP A 124 8.85 -8.81 5.10
C ASP A 124 8.48 -8.10 3.79
N MET A 125 9.48 -7.88 2.94
CA MET A 125 9.26 -7.36 1.60
C MET A 125 8.76 -8.46 0.66
N ILE A 126 7.72 -8.17 -0.13
CA ILE A 126 7.27 -9.09 -1.20
C ILE A 126 8.40 -9.26 -2.22
N ARG A 127 8.76 -10.52 -2.48
CA ARG A 127 9.80 -10.89 -3.44
C ARG A 127 9.25 -11.82 -4.51
N PHE A 128 9.85 -11.78 -5.69
CA PHE A 128 9.57 -12.77 -6.71
C PHE A 128 10.15 -14.13 -6.30
N LEU A 129 9.28 -15.13 -6.19
CA LEU A 129 9.65 -16.49 -5.75
C LEU A 129 9.88 -17.46 -6.91
N GLY A 130 9.78 -17.02 -8.16
CA GLY A 130 9.85 -17.92 -9.31
C GLY A 130 8.80 -19.02 -9.24
N LYS A 131 9.21 -20.26 -9.54
CA LYS A 131 8.31 -21.44 -9.53
C LYS A 131 7.75 -21.76 -8.14
N GLU A 132 8.40 -21.33 -7.06
CA GLU A 132 7.92 -21.58 -5.70
C GLU A 132 6.66 -20.78 -5.37
N GLY A 133 6.41 -19.67 -6.08
CA GLY A 133 5.18 -18.88 -5.95
C GLY A 133 3.92 -19.71 -6.21
N GLU A 134 4.01 -20.76 -7.03
CA GLU A 134 2.90 -21.69 -7.28
C GLU A 134 2.44 -22.43 -6.03
N LEU A 135 3.34 -22.65 -5.05
CA LEU A 135 2.97 -23.25 -3.78
C LEU A 135 2.02 -22.33 -3.01
N TYR A 136 2.35 -21.04 -2.96
CA TYR A 136 1.54 -20.01 -2.30
C TYR A 136 0.20 -19.83 -3.01
N ASN A 137 0.19 -19.77 -4.35
CA ASN A 137 -1.05 -19.69 -5.14
C ASN A 137 -1.98 -20.86 -4.86
N ARG A 138 -1.46 -22.11 -4.88
CA ARG A 138 -2.27 -23.30 -4.56
C ARG A 138 -2.77 -23.29 -3.12
N ALA A 139 -1.95 -22.85 -2.16
CA ALA A 139 -2.38 -22.73 -0.77
C ALA A 139 -3.51 -21.70 -0.65
N TRP A 140 -3.38 -20.55 -1.29
CA TRP A 140 -4.39 -19.50 -1.29
C TRP A 140 -5.71 -19.94 -1.93
N ASP A 141 -5.65 -20.68 -3.04
CA ASP A 141 -6.85 -21.21 -3.68
C ASP A 141 -7.59 -22.22 -2.81
N LYS A 142 -6.88 -23.00 -1.98
CA LYS A 142 -7.52 -23.87 -0.98
C LYS A 142 -8.23 -23.04 0.09
N VAL A 143 -7.54 -22.03 0.64
CA VAL A 143 -8.10 -21.13 1.67
C VAL A 143 -9.38 -20.46 1.19
N LYS A 144 -9.42 -19.96 -0.06
CA LYS A 144 -10.60 -19.30 -0.62
C LYS A 144 -11.79 -20.24 -0.85
N ARG A 145 -11.54 -21.53 -1.11
CA ARG A 145 -12.60 -22.51 -1.42
C ARG A 145 -13.28 -23.08 -0.16
N GLY A 146 -12.60 -23.01 0.99
CA GLY A 146 -13.08 -23.58 2.27
C GLY A 146 -12.68 -25.03 2.44
#